data_AF-A0A0F9L2F4-F1
#
_entry.id   AF-A0A0F9L2F4-F1
#
_cell.length_a   1.000
_cell.length_b   1.000
_cell.length_c   1.000
_cell.angle_alpha   90.00
_cell.angle_beta   90.00
_cell.angle_gamma   90.00
#
_symmetry.space_group_name_H-M   'P 1'
#
loop_
_entity.id
_entity.type
_entity.pdbx_description
1 polymer ?
#
loop_
_entity_poly.entity_id
_entity_poly.type
_entity_poly.pdbx_seq_one_letter_code
_entity_poly.pdbx_strand_id
1 'polypeptide(L)'
;YLENLIPQIQYANLSSTLDIREGINIMNLERFSEEAQSLIIQSVADEVLKTMKGVIIVIPEAWKFLPQKYNNPCKRVVESYIRQGATNQNFIWIDSQDMAGVDKIPLKQISTWILGYQSERNEVKHTLDQISLPKKMKPKEEDIMTLRKGHFFLSCYEGVSNVYVQPSWMNDEDAIKISKGELDVDKIEAPENLTPYSKPIQETNQGKVEIRFDDSKIRKDLVELRQDFFNKIQELQTFEQKLATELYNLKSQKVEINEDELISKVLQKLPPTSITSQSLDKDEIVKEILLRIPKSTGSIVYEVSPSEKIKKDFLEEAKNKILEDVGKLSDNAKKTLKYLESRAIGCTKSEIATKGFMYPQGGAGYGKTVGDSLEELKPILVIKDNSKGSYYPDLKGRLKSLLGNHEATEQEIDQVYNHILMEMLK
;
A
#
# COMPACT_ATOMS: atom_id res chain seq x y z
N TYR A 1 4.14 -5.96 13.13
CA TYR A 1 4.98 -5.00 12.37
C TYR A 1 5.89 -4.22 13.32
N LEU A 2 5.35 -3.40 14.24
CA LEU A 2 6.16 -2.63 15.19
C LEU A 2 6.92 -3.50 16.22
N GLU A 3 6.40 -4.67 16.60
CA GLU A 3 7.02 -5.56 17.60
C GLU A 3 8.44 -6.05 17.23
N ASN A 4 8.72 -6.28 15.95
CA ASN A 4 10.06 -6.70 15.48
C ASN A 4 10.98 -5.52 15.17
N LEU A 5 10.40 -4.36 14.89
CA LEU A 5 11.09 -3.14 14.47
C LEU A 5 11.59 -2.32 15.66
N ILE A 6 10.79 -2.22 16.72
CA ILE A 6 11.11 -1.46 17.95
C ILE A 6 12.42 -1.94 18.58
N PRO A 7 12.68 -3.26 18.75
CA PRO A 7 13.95 -3.72 19.30
C PRO A 7 15.14 -3.28 18.45
N GLN A 8 15.08 -3.40 17.11
CA GLN A 8 16.19 -3.02 16.23
C GLN A 8 16.50 -1.52 16.30
N ILE A 9 15.47 -0.68 16.37
CA ILE A 9 15.61 0.78 16.53
C ILE A 9 16.11 1.14 17.93
N GLN A 10 15.71 0.42 18.98
CA GLN A 10 16.15 0.65 20.35
C GLN A 10 17.62 0.28 20.58
N TYR A 11 18.13 -0.75 19.90
CA TYR A 11 19.56 -1.11 19.96
C TYR A 11 20.44 -0.21 19.10
N ALA A 12 19.86 0.57 18.20
CA ALA A 12 20.60 1.55 17.44
C ALA A 12 20.81 2.84 18.24
N ASN A 13 22.06 3.28 18.33
CA ASN A 13 22.43 4.60 18.86
C ASN A 13 22.01 5.69 17.87
N LEU A 14 20.70 5.90 17.71
CA LEU A 14 20.16 6.93 16.84
C LEU A 14 20.32 8.31 17.48
N SER A 15 20.78 9.28 16.69
CA SER A 15 20.88 10.68 17.10
C SER A 15 19.50 11.34 17.04
N SER A 16 19.23 12.27 17.96
CA SER A 16 18.04 13.12 17.91
C SER A 16 18.17 14.27 16.91
N THR A 17 19.37 14.53 16.40
CA THR A 17 19.66 15.60 15.44
C THR A 17 20.38 15.05 14.22
N LEU A 18 20.00 15.56 13.04
CA LEU A 18 20.72 15.31 11.79
C LEU A 18 21.75 16.42 11.60
N ASP A 19 23.03 16.09 11.78
CA ASP A 19 24.15 16.99 11.50
C ASP A 19 24.83 16.54 10.20
N ILE A 20 24.87 17.42 9.21
CA ILE A 20 25.47 17.17 7.89
C ILE A 20 26.58 18.18 7.62
N ARG A 21 27.64 17.73 6.96
CA ARG A 21 28.77 18.58 6.57
C ARG A 21 28.78 18.79 5.07
N GLU A 22 29.51 19.81 4.62
CA GLU A 22 29.77 20.00 3.20
C GLU A 22 30.54 18.79 2.64
N GLY A 23 30.11 18.33 1.46
CA GLY A 23 30.63 17.12 0.81
C GLY A 23 29.71 15.92 0.94
N ILE A 24 30.31 14.72 0.94
CA ILE A 24 29.57 13.45 0.92
C ILE A 24 29.33 12.97 2.36
N ASN A 25 28.06 12.86 2.73
CA ASN A 25 27.63 12.29 4.01
C ASN A 25 27.04 10.90 3.75
N ILE A 26 27.58 9.87 4.42
CA ILE A 26 27.16 8.47 4.22
C ILE A 26 26.42 7.98 5.46
N MET A 27 25.21 7.48 5.26
CA MET A 27 24.42 6.81 6.28
C MET A 27 24.45 5.31 6.03
N ASN A 28 25.24 4.56 6.83
CA ASN A 28 25.27 3.11 6.70
C ASN A 28 24.04 2.50 7.39
N LEU A 29 23.17 1.88 6.59
CA LEU A 29 21.93 1.26 7.04
C LEU A 29 21.92 -0.28 6.90
N GLU A 30 23.03 -0.90 6.51
CA GLU A 30 23.11 -2.35 6.19
C GLU A 30 22.72 -3.26 7.36
N ARG A 31 22.83 -2.77 8.60
CA ARG A 31 22.53 -3.53 9.82
C ARG A 31 21.04 -3.55 10.18
N PHE A 32 20.23 -2.75 9.50
CA PHE A 32 18.80 -2.62 9.75
C PHE A 32 18.00 -3.47 8.76
N SER A 33 16.83 -3.95 9.19
CA SER A 33 15.86 -4.54 8.25
C SER A 33 15.35 -3.49 7.26
N GLU A 34 14.87 -3.91 6.09
CA GLU A 34 14.37 -3.01 5.04
C GLU A 34 13.26 -2.06 5.54
N GLU A 35 12.42 -2.53 6.45
CA GLU A 35 11.38 -1.73 7.09
C GLU A 35 11.97 -0.63 7.98
N ALA A 36 12.99 -0.96 8.77
CA ALA A 36 13.69 0.00 9.62
C ALA A 36 14.49 1.00 8.76
N GLN A 37 15.14 0.53 7.69
CA GLN A 37 15.79 1.40 6.70
C GLN A 37 14.78 2.39 6.10
N SER A 38 13.60 1.92 5.70
CA SER A 38 12.56 2.75 5.12
C SER A 38 12.09 3.86 6.07
N LEU A 39 11.93 3.56 7.37
CA LEU A 39 11.53 4.56 8.35
C LEU A 39 12.66 5.57 8.66
N ILE A 40 13.91 5.11 8.72
CA ILE A 40 15.07 6.00 8.90
C ILE A 40 15.20 6.94 7.70
N ILE A 41 15.18 6.41 6.48
CA ILE A 41 15.23 7.20 5.24
C ILE A 41 14.08 8.21 5.21
N GLN A 42 12.86 7.78 5.54
CA GLN A 42 11.71 8.66 5.57
C GLN A 42 11.87 9.79 6.59
N SER A 43 12.34 9.50 7.80
CA SER A 43 12.58 10.51 8.84
C SER A 43 13.66 11.52 8.42
N VAL A 44 14.77 11.04 7.85
CA VAL A 44 15.90 11.87 7.42
C VAL A 44 15.48 12.77 6.26
N ALA A 45 14.80 12.23 5.27
CA ALA A 45 14.30 13.01 4.15
C ALA A 45 13.29 14.07 4.63
N ASP A 46 12.34 13.73 5.51
CA ASP A 46 11.36 14.70 6.01
C ASP A 46 12.03 15.87 6.75
N GLU A 47 13.10 15.59 7.51
CA GLU A 47 13.89 16.61 8.22
C GLU A 47 14.63 17.52 7.22
N VAL A 48 15.38 16.94 6.28
CA VAL A 48 16.13 17.70 5.28
C VAL A 48 15.19 18.59 4.44
N LEU A 49 14.00 18.11 4.08
CA LEU A 49 13.03 18.90 3.30
C LEU A 49 12.53 20.14 4.06
N LYS A 50 12.35 20.01 5.38
CA LYS A 50 11.77 21.06 6.24
C LYS A 50 12.80 22.06 6.74
N THR A 51 14.00 21.60 7.10
CA THR A 51 14.95 22.41 7.87
C THR A 51 16.23 22.73 7.10
N MET A 52 16.53 22.04 6.00
CA MET A 52 17.79 22.18 5.28
C MET A 52 17.62 22.72 3.85
N LYS A 53 18.72 23.21 3.28
CA LYS A 53 18.79 23.77 1.92
C LYS A 53 20.06 23.28 1.22
N GLY A 54 19.99 23.14 -0.10
CA GLY A 54 21.14 22.74 -0.92
C GLY A 54 21.57 21.28 -0.74
N VAL A 55 20.67 20.41 -0.29
CA VAL A 55 20.99 19.00 0.00
C VAL A 55 20.50 18.08 -1.12
N ILE A 56 21.39 17.20 -1.60
CA ILE A 56 21.03 16.14 -2.54
C ILE A 56 20.94 14.82 -1.78
N ILE A 57 19.74 14.22 -1.76
CA ILE A 57 19.56 12.88 -1.18
C ILE A 57 19.75 11.83 -2.28
N VAL A 58 20.60 10.84 -2.02
CA VAL A 58 20.79 9.70 -2.92
C VAL A 58 20.09 8.48 -2.33
N ILE A 59 19.15 7.89 -3.08
CA ILE A 59 18.49 6.64 -2.72
C ILE A 59 19.01 5.52 -3.63
N PRO A 60 19.96 4.70 -3.17
CA PRO A 60 20.40 3.52 -3.90
C PRO A 60 19.34 2.41 -3.83
N GLU A 61 19.32 1.53 -4.82
CA GLU A 61 18.38 0.39 -4.92
C GLU A 61 16.91 0.82 -4.70
N ALA A 62 16.53 1.91 -5.36
CA ALA A 62 15.25 2.58 -5.13
C ALA A 62 14.01 1.71 -5.33
N TRP A 63 14.07 0.59 -6.05
CA TRP A 63 12.94 -0.33 -6.20
C TRP A 63 12.49 -0.92 -4.86
N LYS A 64 13.36 -1.00 -3.85
CA LYS A 64 13.03 -1.44 -2.48
C LYS A 64 12.20 -0.39 -1.71
N PHE A 65 12.59 0.87 -1.84
CA PHE A 65 12.03 1.97 -1.04
C PHE A 65 10.89 2.70 -1.75
N LEU A 66 10.85 2.65 -3.08
CA LEU A 66 9.83 3.26 -3.94
C LEU A 66 9.15 2.19 -4.81
N PRO A 67 8.63 1.09 -4.25
CA PRO A 67 8.13 -0.05 -5.01
C PRO A 67 6.82 0.26 -5.72
N GLN A 68 6.62 -0.09 -6.98
CA GLN A 68 5.39 0.24 -7.71
C GLN A 68 4.11 -0.39 -7.12
N LYS A 69 4.19 -1.61 -6.58
CA LYS A 69 3.02 -2.43 -6.25
C LYS A 69 2.43 -2.20 -4.86
N TYR A 70 3.25 -1.86 -3.89
CA TYR A 70 2.85 -1.75 -2.48
C TYR A 70 3.27 -0.40 -1.90
N ASN A 71 2.69 -0.04 -0.77
CA ASN A 71 2.97 1.23 -0.13
C ASN A 71 4.26 1.15 0.71
N ASN A 72 5.10 2.19 0.66
CA ASN A 72 6.30 2.31 1.48
C ASN A 72 6.36 3.75 2.04
N PRO A 73 6.73 3.94 3.33
CA PRO A 73 6.85 5.28 3.93
C PRO A 73 7.66 6.28 3.10
N CYS A 74 8.70 5.82 2.39
CA CYS A 74 9.58 6.67 1.58
C CYS A 74 8.86 7.34 0.39
N LYS A 75 7.80 6.73 -0.15
CA LYS A 75 7.10 7.27 -1.34
C LYS A 75 6.58 8.68 -1.11
N ARG A 76 5.87 8.90 0.00
CA ARG A 76 5.24 10.18 0.33
C ARG A 76 6.28 11.30 0.44
N VAL A 77 7.40 11.03 1.09
CA VAL A 77 8.44 12.04 1.27
C VAL A 77 9.19 12.32 -0.03
N VAL A 78 9.47 11.29 -0.84
CA VAL A 78 10.10 11.46 -2.16
C VAL A 78 9.20 12.26 -3.10
N GLU A 79 7.90 12.00 -3.13
CA GLU A 79 6.95 12.83 -3.89
C GLU A 79 6.95 14.28 -3.41
N SER A 80 7.07 14.51 -2.11
CA SER A 80 7.15 15.86 -1.54
C SER A 80 8.45 16.57 -1.95
N TYR A 81 9.58 15.85 -1.96
CA TYR A 81 10.86 16.34 -2.48
C TYR A 81 10.77 16.79 -3.92
N ILE A 82 10.22 15.93 -4.76
CA ILE A 82 10.09 16.20 -6.20
C ILE A 82 9.22 17.44 -6.44
N ARG A 83 8.14 17.62 -5.66
CA ARG A 83 7.22 18.75 -5.85
C ARG A 83 7.69 20.06 -5.22
N GLN A 84 8.40 20.01 -4.09
CA GLN A 84 8.65 21.20 -3.26
C GLN A 84 10.14 21.48 -3.03
N GLY A 85 11.01 20.46 -3.17
CA GLY A 85 12.43 20.52 -2.81
C GLY A 85 13.22 21.55 -3.61
N ALA A 86 12.85 21.78 -4.88
CA ALA A 86 13.51 22.76 -5.75
C ALA A 86 13.53 24.19 -5.15
N THR A 87 12.51 24.57 -4.38
CA THR A 87 12.44 25.88 -3.70
C THR A 87 13.60 26.10 -2.72
N ASN A 88 14.07 25.02 -2.10
CA ASN A 88 15.16 25.02 -1.12
C ASN A 88 16.48 24.51 -1.73
N GLN A 89 16.56 24.36 -3.06
CA GLN A 89 17.68 23.72 -3.76
C GLN A 89 17.96 22.29 -3.25
N ASN A 90 16.92 21.61 -2.76
CA ASN A 90 17.00 20.23 -2.34
C ASN A 90 16.61 19.32 -3.51
N PHE A 91 17.48 18.38 -3.85
CA PHE A 91 17.29 17.47 -4.98
C PHE A 91 17.37 16.01 -4.52
N ILE A 92 16.93 15.11 -5.39
CA ILE A 92 17.00 13.67 -5.15
C ILE A 92 17.63 12.96 -6.33
N TRP A 93 18.54 12.04 -6.05
CA TRP A 93 19.08 11.08 -6.99
C TRP A 93 18.53 9.72 -6.66
N ILE A 94 17.99 9.06 -7.68
CA ILE A 94 17.38 7.74 -7.58
C ILE A 94 18.26 6.83 -8.41
N ASP A 95 18.86 5.84 -7.74
CA ASP A 95 19.65 4.80 -8.38
C ASP A 95 18.93 3.46 -8.19
N SER A 96 18.77 2.71 -9.28
CA SER A 96 18.19 1.37 -9.23
C SER A 96 18.51 0.64 -10.53
N GLN A 97 18.69 -0.67 -10.41
CA GLN A 97 18.84 -1.56 -11.57
C GLN A 97 17.47 -1.80 -12.19
N ASP A 98 16.51 -2.28 -11.39
CA ASP A 98 15.13 -2.54 -11.84
C ASP A 98 14.30 -1.24 -11.87
N MET A 99 14.12 -0.67 -13.06
CA MET A 99 13.25 0.50 -13.25
C MET A 99 11.76 0.14 -13.27
N ALA A 100 11.39 -1.08 -13.62
CA ALA A 100 9.99 -1.50 -13.68
C ALA A 100 9.41 -1.70 -12.28
N GLY A 101 10.25 -2.06 -11.31
CA GLY A 101 9.93 -2.18 -9.90
C GLY A 101 9.71 -0.84 -9.18
N VAL A 102 10.22 0.27 -9.73
CA VAL A 102 10.09 1.61 -9.13
C VAL A 102 8.75 2.26 -9.49
N ASP A 103 8.19 3.01 -8.55
CA ASP A 103 6.93 3.73 -8.73
C ASP A 103 7.02 4.76 -9.87
N LYS A 104 6.08 4.68 -10.81
CA LYS A 104 5.99 5.56 -11.98
C LYS A 104 5.68 7.01 -11.61
N ILE A 105 5.06 7.27 -10.46
CA ILE A 105 4.74 8.64 -10.04
C ILE A 105 6.01 9.48 -9.89
N PRO A 106 7.01 9.09 -9.06
CA PRO A 106 8.26 9.82 -8.99
C PRO A 106 9.05 9.79 -10.31
N LEU A 107 9.11 8.64 -11.01
CA LEU A 107 9.88 8.53 -12.26
C LEU A 107 9.44 9.53 -13.35
N LYS A 108 8.13 9.77 -13.49
CA LYS A 108 7.59 10.72 -14.47
C LYS A 108 8.00 12.18 -14.23
N GLN A 109 8.44 12.50 -13.02
CA GLN A 109 8.83 13.86 -12.64
C GLN A 109 10.34 14.08 -12.73
N ILE A 110 11.12 13.03 -13.02
CA ILE A 110 12.58 13.12 -13.15
C ILE A 110 12.93 13.84 -14.46
N SER A 111 13.63 14.95 -14.32
CA SER A 111 14.08 15.79 -15.44
C SER A 111 15.35 15.28 -16.13
N THR A 112 16.20 14.59 -15.37
CA THR A 112 17.56 14.23 -15.78
C THR A 112 17.79 12.76 -15.54
N TRP A 113 18.18 12.05 -16.59
CA TRP A 113 18.42 10.61 -16.57
C TRP A 113 19.87 10.33 -16.95
N ILE A 114 20.52 9.45 -16.20
CA ILE A 114 21.84 8.91 -16.51
C ILE A 114 21.64 7.41 -16.73
N LEU A 115 21.74 6.97 -17.97
CA LEU A 115 21.47 5.58 -18.34
C LEU A 115 22.80 4.84 -18.51
N GLY A 116 22.99 3.80 -17.70
CA GLY A 116 24.10 2.86 -17.85
C GLY A 116 23.78 1.73 -18.82
N TYR A 117 24.70 0.77 -18.90
CA TYR A 117 24.48 -0.49 -19.60
C TYR A 117 23.28 -1.24 -19.02
N GLN A 118 22.42 -1.76 -19.89
CA GLN A 118 21.30 -2.62 -19.52
C GLN A 118 21.27 -3.82 -20.47
N SER A 119 21.20 -5.04 -19.91
CA SER A 119 21.25 -6.28 -20.70
C SER A 119 19.89 -6.76 -21.19
N GLU A 120 18.80 -6.40 -20.49
CA GLU A 120 17.46 -6.91 -20.77
C GLU A 120 16.66 -5.90 -21.62
N ARG A 121 16.11 -6.38 -22.74
CA ARG A 121 15.51 -5.51 -23.76
C ARG A 121 14.21 -4.83 -23.29
N ASN A 122 13.39 -5.54 -22.51
CA ASN A 122 12.13 -4.97 -22.03
C ASN A 122 12.39 -3.88 -20.97
N GLU A 123 13.41 -4.04 -20.14
CA GLU A 123 13.87 -3.04 -19.18
C GLU A 123 14.38 -1.77 -19.87
N VAL A 124 15.17 -1.92 -20.94
CA VAL A 124 15.59 -0.81 -21.79
C VAL A 124 14.38 -0.07 -22.34
N LYS A 125 13.41 -0.80 -22.89
CA LYS A 125 12.19 -0.21 -23.43
C LYS A 125 11.37 0.51 -22.36
N HIS A 126 11.23 -0.09 -21.18
CA HIS A 126 10.51 0.52 -20.05
C HIS A 126 11.20 1.79 -19.55
N THR A 127 12.52 1.78 -19.44
CA THR A 127 13.34 2.95 -19.06
C THR A 127 13.17 4.06 -20.09
N LEU A 128 13.32 3.74 -21.37
CA LEU A 128 13.11 4.69 -22.46
C LEU A 128 11.71 5.27 -22.45
N ASP A 129 10.67 4.50 -22.12
CA ASP A 129 9.29 4.99 -22.02
C ASP A 129 9.09 6.02 -20.89
N GLN A 130 9.89 5.99 -19.81
CA GLN A 130 9.80 7.00 -18.73
C GLN A 130 10.46 8.33 -19.09
N ILE A 131 11.43 8.33 -20.01
CA ILE A 131 12.14 9.54 -20.39
C ILE A 131 11.22 10.49 -21.17
N SER A 132 11.07 11.71 -20.66
CA SER A 132 10.19 12.75 -21.21
C SER A 132 10.78 13.48 -22.43
N LEU A 133 11.36 12.73 -23.36
CA LEU A 133 11.90 13.25 -24.62
C LEU A 133 11.17 12.66 -25.84
N PRO A 134 11.16 13.31 -27.01
CA PRO A 134 10.64 12.73 -28.24
C PRO A 134 11.39 11.46 -28.64
N LYS A 135 10.69 10.45 -29.18
CA LYS A 135 11.30 9.17 -29.60
C LYS A 135 12.51 9.31 -30.52
N LYS A 136 12.58 10.37 -31.33
CA LYS A 136 13.69 10.63 -32.26
C LYS A 136 14.97 11.10 -31.56
N MET A 137 14.85 11.66 -30.35
CA MET A 137 15.98 12.14 -29.54
C MET A 137 16.45 11.09 -28.54
N LYS A 138 15.63 10.09 -28.23
CA LYS A 138 15.99 8.99 -27.34
C LYS A 138 17.10 8.13 -27.98
N PRO A 139 18.03 7.58 -27.18
CA PRO A 139 19.02 6.63 -27.69
C PRO A 139 18.30 5.35 -28.14
N LYS A 140 18.95 4.59 -29.04
CA LYS A 140 18.39 3.30 -29.48
C LYS A 140 18.60 2.24 -28.41
N GLU A 141 17.73 1.24 -28.40
CA GLU A 141 17.83 0.09 -27.49
C GLU A 141 19.21 -0.59 -27.62
N GLU A 142 19.65 -0.82 -28.86
CA GLU A 142 20.94 -1.46 -29.18
C GLU A 142 22.15 -0.67 -28.65
N ASP A 143 22.08 0.65 -28.64
CA ASP A 143 23.18 1.51 -28.17
C ASP A 143 23.33 1.40 -26.64
N ILE A 144 22.22 1.30 -25.90
CA ILE A 144 22.23 1.08 -24.44
C ILE A 144 22.75 -0.33 -24.11
N MET A 145 22.37 -1.33 -24.91
CA MET A 145 22.78 -2.72 -24.72
C MET A 145 24.23 -3.00 -25.12
N THR A 146 24.90 -2.07 -25.80
CA THR A 146 26.31 -2.19 -26.22
C THR A 146 27.21 -1.16 -25.54
N LEU A 147 26.67 -0.45 -24.54
CA LEU A 147 27.36 0.60 -23.81
C LEU A 147 28.60 0.05 -23.08
N ARG A 148 29.73 0.75 -23.22
CA ARG A 148 30.98 0.38 -22.55
C ARG A 148 30.99 0.85 -21.11
N LYS A 149 31.77 0.18 -20.26
CA LYS A 149 31.94 0.57 -18.85
C LYS A 149 32.44 2.01 -18.73
N GLY A 150 31.80 2.78 -17.84
CA GLY A 150 32.07 4.20 -17.63
C GLY A 150 31.44 5.15 -18.67
N HIS A 151 30.85 4.62 -19.75
CA HIS A 151 30.02 5.39 -20.67
C HIS A 151 28.57 5.36 -20.20
N PHE A 152 27.83 6.44 -20.43
CA PHE A 152 26.45 6.66 -20.03
C PHE A 152 25.71 7.46 -21.10
N PHE A 153 24.41 7.27 -21.22
CA PHE A 153 23.56 8.25 -21.91
C PHE A 153 23.01 9.24 -20.88
N LEU A 154 23.42 10.50 -21.01
CA LEU A 154 22.82 11.60 -20.28
C LEU A 154 21.65 12.15 -21.08
N SER A 155 20.45 12.05 -20.51
CA SER A 155 19.23 12.65 -21.05
C SER A 155 18.79 13.78 -20.14
N CYS A 156 18.80 15.01 -20.66
CA CYS A 156 18.36 16.23 -19.98
C CYS A 156 17.45 17.05 -20.90
N TYR A 157 17.03 18.24 -20.44
CA TYR A 157 16.20 19.16 -21.24
C TYR A 157 16.83 19.57 -22.59
N GLU A 158 18.16 19.58 -22.68
CA GLU A 158 18.89 19.98 -23.89
C GLU A 158 18.95 18.86 -24.93
N GLY A 159 18.70 17.63 -24.53
CA GLY A 159 18.72 16.46 -25.40
C GLY A 159 19.40 15.26 -24.76
N VAL A 160 19.89 14.37 -25.61
CA VAL A 160 20.61 13.15 -25.21
C VAL A 160 22.04 13.21 -25.71
N SER A 161 23.00 12.96 -24.80
CA SER A 161 24.42 12.88 -25.12
C SER A 161 25.00 11.56 -24.60
N ASN A 162 25.88 10.95 -25.38
CA ASN A 162 26.74 9.87 -24.88
C ASN A 162 27.93 10.51 -24.16
N VAL A 163 28.10 10.19 -22.88
CA VAL A 163 29.09 10.80 -22.00
C VAL A 163 29.93 9.73 -21.32
N TYR A 164 31.22 10.02 -21.14
CA TYR A 164 32.10 9.22 -20.30
C TYR A 164 32.21 9.89 -18.93
N VAL A 165 31.98 9.13 -17.85
CA VAL A 165 32.14 9.61 -16.48
C VAL A 165 33.54 9.26 -16.01
N GLN A 166 34.41 10.27 -15.95
CA GLN A 166 35.78 10.15 -15.48
C GLN A 166 35.81 9.85 -13.96
N PRO A 167 36.43 8.75 -13.53
CA PRO A 167 36.69 8.52 -12.12
C PRO A 167 37.66 9.57 -11.56
N SER A 168 37.47 9.98 -10.31
CA SER A 168 38.26 11.06 -9.68
C SER A 168 39.78 10.79 -9.61
N TRP A 169 40.19 9.53 -9.68
CA TRP A 169 41.59 9.11 -9.63
C TRP A 169 42.25 9.02 -11.01
N MET A 170 41.47 9.09 -12.09
CA MET A 170 41.95 8.97 -13.46
C MET A 170 42.43 10.32 -13.98
N ASN A 171 43.54 10.33 -14.72
CA ASN A 171 44.03 11.54 -15.37
C ASN A 171 43.16 11.92 -16.60
N ASP A 172 43.16 13.20 -16.95
CA ASP A 172 42.31 13.73 -18.03
C ASP A 172 42.68 13.16 -19.41
N GLU A 173 43.98 12.92 -19.67
CA GLU A 173 44.45 12.43 -20.97
C GLU A 173 43.91 11.02 -21.28
N ASP A 174 43.95 10.13 -20.30
CA ASP A 174 43.46 8.76 -20.43
C ASP A 174 41.94 8.74 -20.44
N ALA A 175 41.28 9.58 -19.64
CA ALA A 175 39.83 9.75 -19.69
C ALA A 175 39.35 10.21 -21.08
N ILE A 176 40.04 11.14 -21.73
CA ILE A 176 39.73 11.60 -23.09
C ILE A 176 39.92 10.45 -24.09
N LYS A 177 41.01 9.68 -24.00
CA LYS A 177 41.25 8.52 -24.89
C LYS A 177 40.17 7.45 -24.72
N ILE A 178 39.76 7.15 -23.49
CA ILE A 178 38.67 6.19 -23.22
C ILE A 178 37.33 6.71 -23.74
N SER A 179 37.05 8.01 -23.54
CA SER A 179 35.85 8.66 -24.05
C SER A 179 35.76 8.56 -25.59
N LYS A 180 36.88 8.69 -26.29
CA LYS A 180 36.97 8.52 -27.76
C LYS A 180 36.99 7.05 -28.21
N GLY A 181 37.11 6.11 -27.29
CA GLY A 181 37.24 4.67 -27.57
C GLY A 181 38.61 4.26 -28.11
N GLU A 182 39.63 5.11 -27.95
CA GLU A 182 41.03 4.86 -28.33
C GLU A 182 41.76 4.00 -27.29
N LEU A 183 41.31 4.05 -26.03
CA LEU A 183 41.85 3.27 -24.92
C LEU A 183 40.73 2.46 -24.25
N ASP A 184 41.06 1.24 -23.84
CA ASP A 184 40.12 0.33 -23.18
C ASP A 184 40.16 0.54 -21.67
N VAL A 185 38.99 0.73 -21.05
CA VAL A 185 38.86 1.06 -19.63
C VAL A 185 39.32 -0.09 -18.73
N ASP A 186 39.19 -1.33 -19.18
CA ASP A 186 39.58 -2.50 -18.40
C ASP A 186 41.10 -2.70 -18.33
N LYS A 187 41.87 -1.91 -19.09
CA LYS A 187 43.35 -1.91 -19.03
C LYS A 187 43.91 -0.91 -18.03
N ILE A 188 43.06 -0.09 -17.41
CA ILE A 188 43.47 0.91 -16.43
C ILE A 188 43.10 0.39 -15.04
N GLU A 189 44.12 0.14 -14.25
CA GLU A 189 43.94 -0.31 -12.86
C GLU A 189 43.61 0.88 -11.97
N ALA A 190 42.54 0.72 -11.17
CA ALA A 190 42.24 1.66 -10.11
C ALA A 190 43.30 1.54 -9.00
N PRO A 191 43.74 2.65 -8.39
CA PRO A 191 44.66 2.59 -7.27
C PRO A 191 44.03 1.82 -6.10
N GLU A 192 44.80 0.92 -5.48
CA GLU A 192 44.34 0.05 -4.38
C GLU A 192 43.82 0.84 -3.17
N ASN A 193 44.31 2.07 -2.97
CA ASN A 193 43.93 2.95 -1.89
C ASN A 193 43.27 4.23 -2.43
N LEU A 194 41.99 4.12 -2.79
CA LEU A 194 41.14 5.31 -2.91
C LEU A 194 40.91 5.89 -1.51
N THR A 195 41.73 6.86 -1.11
CA THR A 195 41.44 7.62 0.12
C THR A 195 40.08 8.30 -0.06
N PRO A 196 39.05 7.97 0.74
CA PRO A 196 37.80 8.72 0.71
C PRO A 196 38.11 10.19 1.03
N TYR A 197 37.51 11.09 0.26
CA TYR A 197 37.67 12.55 0.33
C TYR A 197 38.05 13.02 1.75
N SER A 198 39.32 13.38 1.94
CA SER A 198 39.83 13.89 3.22
C SER A 198 39.47 15.38 3.31
N LYS A 199 38.45 15.68 4.13
CA LYS A 199 38.06 16.97 4.74
C LYS A 199 38.60 18.28 4.12
N PRO A 200 37.74 19.25 3.78
CA PRO A 200 38.17 20.64 3.82
C PRO A 200 38.60 20.99 5.25
N ILE A 201 39.77 21.61 5.38
CA ILE A 201 40.32 22.12 6.64
C ILE A 201 39.34 23.18 7.16
N GLN A 202 38.66 22.92 8.27
CA GLN A 202 37.92 23.97 8.97
C GLN A 202 38.93 24.91 9.64
N GLU A 203 39.00 26.14 9.17
CA GLU A 203 39.53 27.25 9.97
C GLU A 203 38.67 27.38 11.22
N THR A 204 39.23 26.98 12.35
CA THR A 204 38.62 27.14 13.66
C THR A 204 38.73 28.60 14.07
N ASN A 205 37.76 29.43 13.65
CA ASN A 205 37.55 30.71 14.32
C ASN A 205 36.93 30.46 15.69
N GLN A 206 37.80 30.40 16.69
CA GLN A 206 37.46 30.35 18.10
C GLN A 206 36.77 31.65 18.51
N GLY A 207 35.47 31.56 18.76
CA GLY A 207 34.72 32.52 19.59
C GLY A 207 34.02 31.76 20.71
N LYS A 208 34.79 31.28 21.70
CA LYS A 208 34.23 30.68 22.92
C LYS A 208 33.42 31.73 23.68
N VAL A 209 32.10 31.58 23.71
CA VAL A 209 31.28 32.09 24.82
C VAL A 209 30.93 30.88 25.67
N GLU A 210 31.70 30.68 26.72
CA GLU A 210 31.51 29.59 27.68
C GLU A 210 30.35 30.00 28.62
N ILE A 211 29.12 29.67 28.26
CA ILE A 211 27.99 29.77 29.19
C ILE A 211 28.01 28.50 30.03
N ARG A 212 28.56 28.59 31.25
CA ARG A 212 28.45 27.54 32.27
C ARG A 212 27.02 27.50 32.79
N PHE A 213 26.15 26.76 32.10
CA PHE A 213 24.97 26.21 32.75
C PHE A 213 25.39 24.97 33.54
N ASP A 214 24.91 24.87 34.78
CA ASP A 214 25.22 23.79 35.70
C ASP A 214 24.52 22.50 35.26
N ASP A 215 25.11 21.88 34.24
CA ASP A 215 24.63 20.72 33.46
C ASP A 215 24.41 19.48 34.37
N SER A 216 25.02 19.49 35.56
CA SER A 216 24.88 18.45 36.58
C SER A 216 23.46 18.37 37.15
N LYS A 217 22.81 19.52 37.35
CA LYS A 217 21.47 19.59 37.96
C LYS A 217 20.38 19.22 36.95
N ILE A 218 20.51 19.71 35.72
CA ILE A 218 19.57 19.37 34.63
C ILE A 218 19.65 17.88 34.28
N ARG A 219 20.86 17.29 34.26
CA ARG A 219 21.02 15.85 34.06
C ARG A 219 20.42 15.04 35.20
N LYS A 220 20.56 15.49 36.45
CA LYS A 220 19.96 14.83 37.60
C LYS A 220 18.43 14.89 37.53
N ASP A 221 17.87 16.05 37.23
CA ASP A 221 16.42 16.25 37.10
C ASP A 221 15.86 15.41 35.91
N LEU A 222 16.59 15.31 34.79
CA LEU A 222 16.20 14.45 33.66
C LEU A 222 16.27 12.95 33.99
N VAL A 223 17.25 12.53 34.78
CA VAL A 223 17.36 11.14 35.24
C VAL A 223 16.22 10.80 36.20
N GLU A 224 15.88 11.70 37.12
CA GLU A 224 14.73 11.54 38.02
C GLU A 224 13.40 11.49 37.23
N LEU A 225 13.21 12.38 36.27
CA LEU A 225 12.00 12.44 35.45
C LEU A 225 11.87 11.21 34.53
N ARG A 226 12.98 10.70 34.01
CA ARG A 226 13.05 9.42 33.28
C ARG A 226 12.65 8.26 34.19
N GLN A 227 13.21 8.20 35.40
CA GLN A 227 12.92 7.12 36.35
C GLN A 227 11.44 7.13 36.76
N ASP A 228 10.87 8.30 37.03
CA ASP A 228 9.44 8.46 37.33
C ASP A 228 8.54 8.05 36.16
N PHE A 229 8.93 8.39 34.93
CA PHE A 229 8.20 7.97 33.74
C PHE A 229 8.22 6.44 33.56
N PHE A 230 9.36 5.79 33.77
CA PHE A 230 9.46 4.32 33.69
C PHE A 230 8.69 3.62 34.82
N ASN A 231 8.78 4.13 36.05
CA ASN A 231 8.01 3.61 37.18
C ASN A 231 6.51 3.67 36.87
N LYS A 232 6.04 4.77 36.27
CA LYS A 232 4.62 4.95 35.91
C LYS A 232 4.17 4.03 34.77
N ILE A 233 5.04 3.78 33.78
CA ILE A 233 4.76 2.78 32.74
C ILE A 233 4.67 1.37 33.34
N GLN A 234 5.57 1.03 34.26
CA GLN A 234 5.58 -0.28 34.91
C GLN A 234 4.36 -0.48 35.82
N GLU A 235 3.90 0.58 36.49
CA GLU A 235 2.62 0.61 37.21
C GLU A 235 1.43 0.38 36.29
N LEU A 236 1.39 1.04 35.12
CA LEU A 236 0.33 0.82 34.14
C LEU A 236 0.33 -0.61 33.57
N GLN A 237 1.50 -1.18 33.31
CA GLN A 237 1.63 -2.57 32.85
C GLN A 237 1.19 -3.57 33.92
N THR A 238 1.56 -3.34 35.18
CA THR A 238 1.11 -4.21 36.29
C THR A 238 -0.39 -4.07 36.55
N PHE A 239 -0.97 -2.87 36.34
CA PHE A 239 -2.41 -2.67 36.37
C PHE A 239 -3.12 -3.40 35.22
N GLU A 240 -2.59 -3.33 34.01
CA GLU A 240 -3.11 -4.05 32.84
C GLU A 240 -3.06 -5.56 33.05
N GLN A 241 -1.96 -6.09 33.60
CA GLN A 241 -1.83 -7.51 33.94
C GLN A 241 -2.81 -7.93 35.04
N LYS A 242 -3.03 -7.10 36.06
CA LYS A 242 -4.06 -7.36 37.09
C LYS A 242 -5.45 -7.39 36.48
N LEU A 243 -5.79 -6.40 35.65
CA LEU A 243 -7.05 -6.36 34.92
C LEU A 243 -7.23 -7.59 34.05
N ALA A 244 -6.21 -7.98 33.27
CA ALA A 244 -6.25 -9.17 32.43
C ALA A 244 -6.44 -10.45 33.25
N THR A 245 -5.81 -10.53 34.43
CA THR A 245 -5.96 -11.68 35.34
C THR A 245 -7.35 -11.71 35.97
N GLU A 246 -7.91 -10.57 36.38
CA GLU A 246 -9.29 -10.47 36.87
C GLU A 246 -10.29 -10.81 35.77
N LEU A 247 -10.07 -10.34 34.53
CA LEU A 247 -10.89 -10.67 33.36
C LEU A 247 -10.81 -12.16 33.03
N TYR A 248 -9.61 -12.75 33.14
CA TYR A 248 -9.41 -14.18 32.95
C TYR A 248 -10.13 -14.97 34.05
N ASN A 249 -10.03 -14.56 35.32
CA ASN A 249 -10.71 -15.20 36.44
C ASN A 249 -12.24 -15.08 36.35
N LEU A 250 -12.76 -13.93 35.92
CA LEU A 250 -14.19 -13.72 35.65
C LEU A 250 -14.68 -14.55 34.46
N LYS A 251 -13.84 -14.72 33.42
CA LYS A 251 -14.16 -15.59 32.28
C LYS A 251 -14.00 -17.08 32.60
N SER A 252 -13.09 -17.45 33.50
CA SER A 252 -12.84 -18.83 33.91
C SER A 252 -13.77 -19.29 35.03
N GLN A 253 -14.39 -18.36 35.76
CA GLN A 253 -15.60 -18.64 36.51
C GLN A 253 -16.68 -19.06 35.51
N LYS A 254 -16.75 -20.37 35.23
CA LYS A 254 -17.99 -20.97 34.77
C LYS A 254 -19.04 -20.62 35.81
N VAL A 255 -19.96 -19.73 35.45
CA VAL A 255 -21.23 -19.66 36.14
C VAL A 255 -21.91 -20.98 35.84
N GLU A 256 -21.67 -21.99 36.67
CA GLU A 256 -22.51 -23.17 36.71
C GLU A 256 -23.87 -22.67 37.17
N ILE A 257 -24.74 -22.44 36.18
CA ILE A 257 -26.15 -22.20 36.43
C ILE A 257 -26.65 -23.50 37.04
N ASN A 258 -26.84 -23.50 38.36
CA ASN A 258 -27.46 -24.62 39.03
C ASN A 258 -28.93 -24.69 38.56
N GLU A 259 -29.20 -25.61 37.63
CA GLU A 259 -30.48 -25.75 36.95
C GLU A 259 -31.63 -25.86 37.96
N ASP A 260 -31.41 -26.54 39.09
CA ASP A 260 -32.39 -26.70 40.16
C ASP A 260 -32.72 -25.37 40.88
N GLU A 261 -31.75 -24.48 41.06
CA GLU A 261 -31.99 -23.17 41.69
C GLU A 261 -32.76 -22.23 40.75
N LEU A 262 -32.47 -22.31 39.44
CA LEU A 262 -33.14 -21.49 38.43
C LEU A 262 -34.58 -21.98 38.20
N ILE A 263 -34.79 -23.31 38.17
CA ILE A 263 -36.13 -23.93 38.13
C ILE A 263 -36.93 -23.54 39.38
N SER A 264 -36.32 -23.59 40.57
CA SER A 264 -36.98 -23.22 41.83
C SER A 264 -37.41 -21.75 41.85
N LYS A 265 -36.54 -20.82 41.44
CA LYS A 265 -36.86 -19.38 41.38
C LYS A 265 -37.91 -19.04 40.32
N VAL A 266 -37.92 -19.73 39.20
CA VAL A 266 -38.94 -19.56 38.15
C VAL A 266 -40.29 -20.11 38.60
N LEU A 267 -40.32 -21.29 39.23
CA LEU A 267 -41.55 -21.88 39.78
C LEU A 267 -42.14 -21.05 40.93
N GLN A 268 -41.31 -20.41 41.77
CA GLN A 268 -41.76 -19.49 42.83
C GLN A 268 -42.38 -18.19 42.31
N LYS A 269 -42.09 -17.79 41.07
CA LYS A 269 -42.59 -16.55 40.44
C LYS A 269 -43.83 -16.77 39.59
N LEU A 270 -44.32 -18.00 39.44
CA LEU A 270 -45.58 -18.30 38.78
C LEU A 270 -46.76 -17.98 39.72
N PRO A 271 -47.78 -17.22 39.28
CA PRO A 271 -48.94 -16.90 40.11
C PRO A 271 -49.77 -18.16 40.42
N PRO A 272 -50.29 -18.33 41.65
CA PRO A 272 -51.07 -19.49 42.04
C PRO A 272 -52.53 -19.36 41.56
N THR A 273 -52.73 -19.39 40.25
CA THR A 273 -54.03 -19.51 39.57
C THR A 273 -53.67 -19.94 38.15
N SER A 274 -53.83 -21.19 37.72
CA SER A 274 -55.04 -22.00 37.78
C SER A 274 -54.68 -23.48 37.67
N ILE A 275 -55.07 -24.24 38.69
CA ILE A 275 -55.26 -25.68 38.58
C ILE A 275 -56.47 -25.90 37.67
N THR A 276 -56.21 -26.05 36.37
CA THR A 276 -57.14 -26.65 35.42
C THR A 276 -56.34 -27.51 34.46
N SER A 277 -56.12 -28.76 34.87
CA SER A 277 -56.10 -29.98 34.05
C SER A 277 -55.62 -29.86 32.60
N GLN A 278 -54.44 -29.31 32.38
CA GLN A 278 -53.59 -29.68 31.25
C GLN A 278 -52.18 -29.83 31.82
N SER A 279 -51.59 -31.01 31.66
CA SER A 279 -50.23 -31.29 32.05
C SER A 279 -49.31 -30.34 31.28
N LEU A 280 -48.85 -29.29 31.96
CA LEU A 280 -47.75 -28.46 31.47
C LEU A 280 -46.57 -29.40 31.24
N ASP A 281 -46.27 -29.65 29.97
CA ASP A 281 -45.15 -30.48 29.56
C ASP A 281 -43.88 -29.70 29.87
N LYS A 282 -43.31 -30.01 31.03
CA LYS A 282 -42.15 -29.31 31.59
C LYS A 282 -40.97 -29.37 30.61
N ASP A 283 -40.89 -30.43 29.81
CA ASP A 283 -39.82 -30.63 28.83
C ASP A 283 -39.94 -29.68 27.63
N GLU A 284 -41.15 -29.26 27.29
CA GLU A 284 -41.42 -28.34 26.18
C GLU A 284 -41.03 -26.90 26.55
N ILE A 285 -41.36 -26.46 27.77
CA ILE A 285 -40.95 -25.15 28.30
C ILE A 285 -39.44 -25.07 28.47
N VAL A 286 -38.80 -26.15 28.95
CA VAL A 286 -37.34 -26.23 29.07
C VAL A 286 -36.68 -26.16 27.69
N LYS A 287 -37.24 -26.81 26.66
CA LYS A 287 -36.76 -26.70 25.27
C LYS A 287 -36.89 -25.29 24.70
N GLU A 288 -38.02 -24.62 24.93
CA GLU A 288 -38.25 -23.25 24.43
C GLU A 288 -37.28 -22.24 25.06
N ILE A 289 -36.97 -22.42 26.35
CA ILE A 289 -36.01 -21.58 27.08
C ILE A 289 -34.57 -21.87 26.60
N LEU A 290 -34.18 -23.15 26.44
CA LEU A 290 -32.87 -23.54 25.92
C LEU A 290 -32.64 -23.06 24.47
N LEU A 291 -33.70 -22.92 23.66
CA LEU A 291 -33.63 -22.36 22.30
C LEU A 291 -33.41 -20.84 22.26
N ARG A 292 -33.78 -20.12 23.34
CA ARG A 292 -33.58 -18.66 23.45
C ARG A 292 -32.26 -18.27 24.11
N ILE A 293 -31.51 -19.22 24.65
CA ILE A 293 -30.15 -19.01 25.14
C ILE A 293 -29.21 -19.01 23.93
N PRO A 294 -28.49 -17.93 23.63
CA PRO A 294 -27.56 -17.90 22.51
C PRO A 294 -26.51 -18.99 22.72
N LYS A 295 -26.46 -19.96 21.80
CA LYS A 295 -25.42 -21.00 21.78
C LYS A 295 -24.09 -20.30 21.58
N SER A 296 -23.39 -20.03 22.68
CA SER A 296 -22.04 -19.50 22.68
C SER A 296 -21.15 -20.47 21.93
N THR A 297 -20.82 -20.13 20.69
CA THR A 297 -19.78 -20.80 19.93
C THR A 297 -18.49 -20.73 20.73
N GLY A 298 -17.90 -21.90 20.95
CA GLY A 298 -16.65 -22.05 21.70
C GLY A 298 -15.54 -21.18 21.11
N SER A 299 -14.77 -20.60 22.03
CA SER A 299 -13.41 -20.08 21.85
C SER A 299 -12.96 -19.86 20.40
N ILE A 300 -13.32 -18.72 19.83
CA ILE A 300 -12.49 -18.12 18.79
C ILE A 300 -11.23 -17.66 19.51
N VAL A 301 -10.22 -18.53 19.54
CA VAL A 301 -8.84 -18.12 19.69
C VAL A 301 -8.61 -17.14 18.54
N TYR A 302 -8.27 -15.88 18.84
CA TYR A 302 -7.78 -14.94 17.83
C TYR A 302 -6.38 -15.41 17.41
N GLU A 303 -6.34 -16.48 16.63
CA GLU A 303 -5.24 -16.74 15.72
C GLU A 303 -5.46 -15.75 14.58
N VAL A 304 -4.64 -14.68 14.56
CA VAL A 304 -4.69 -13.65 13.52
C VAL A 304 -4.53 -14.38 12.19
N SER A 305 -5.64 -14.58 11.48
CA SER A 305 -5.63 -15.37 10.26
C SER A 305 -4.79 -14.64 9.21
N PRO A 306 -3.98 -15.37 8.42
CA PRO A 306 -3.12 -14.80 7.38
C PRO A 306 -3.96 -13.89 6.49
N SER A 307 -3.41 -12.75 6.08
CA SER A 307 -4.04 -11.74 5.22
C SER A 307 -4.93 -12.29 4.07
N GLU A 308 -4.66 -13.49 3.59
CA GLU A 308 -5.46 -14.27 2.63
C GLU A 308 -6.90 -14.54 3.07
N LYS A 309 -7.16 -14.86 4.35
CA LYS A 309 -8.53 -15.12 4.83
C LYS A 309 -9.37 -13.84 4.80
N ILE A 310 -8.78 -12.73 5.24
CA ILE A 310 -9.44 -11.41 5.20
C ILE A 310 -9.77 -11.04 3.75
N LYS A 311 -8.83 -11.25 2.81
CA LYS A 311 -9.08 -11.04 1.38
C LYS A 311 -10.21 -11.91 0.86
N LYS A 312 -10.23 -13.19 1.23
CA LYS A 312 -11.30 -14.12 0.83
C LYS A 312 -12.67 -13.69 1.38
N ASP A 313 -12.72 -13.28 2.64
CA ASP A 313 -13.95 -12.81 3.28
C ASP A 313 -14.49 -11.55 2.58
N PHE A 314 -13.63 -10.61 2.18
CA PHE A 314 -14.02 -9.44 1.39
C PHE A 314 -14.48 -9.79 -0.04
N LEU A 315 -13.82 -10.75 -0.70
CA LEU A 315 -14.26 -11.23 -2.01
C LEU A 315 -15.64 -11.88 -1.92
N GLU A 316 -15.89 -12.66 -0.87
CA GLU A 316 -17.21 -13.25 -0.60
C GLU A 316 -18.25 -12.19 -0.25
N GLU A 317 -17.90 -11.17 0.54
CA GLU A 317 -18.80 -10.06 0.87
C GLU A 317 -19.21 -9.27 -0.38
N ALA A 318 -18.25 -8.88 -1.23
CA ALA A 318 -18.52 -8.15 -2.46
C ALA A 318 -19.38 -8.97 -3.42
N LYS A 319 -19.10 -10.27 -3.54
CA LYS A 319 -19.91 -11.22 -4.31
C LYS A 319 -21.35 -11.26 -3.77
N ASN A 320 -21.52 -11.48 -2.47
CA ASN A 320 -22.83 -11.63 -1.85
C ASN A 320 -23.65 -10.35 -1.96
N LYS A 321 -23.02 -9.19 -1.81
CA LYS A 321 -23.66 -7.88 -1.99
C LYS A 321 -24.21 -7.69 -3.40
N ILE A 322 -23.43 -8.03 -4.42
CA ILE A 322 -23.91 -7.94 -5.81
C ILE A 322 -25.01 -8.97 -6.08
N LEU A 323 -24.89 -10.19 -5.57
CA LEU A 323 -25.94 -11.21 -5.72
C LEU A 323 -27.24 -10.79 -5.00
N GLU A 324 -27.15 -10.15 -3.85
CA GLU A 324 -28.31 -9.60 -3.14
C GLU A 324 -28.97 -8.47 -3.94
N ASP A 325 -28.17 -7.52 -4.44
CA ASP A 325 -28.65 -6.41 -5.24
C ASP A 325 -29.29 -6.91 -6.56
N VAL A 326 -28.64 -7.84 -7.25
CA VAL A 326 -29.18 -8.49 -8.46
C VAL A 326 -30.41 -9.34 -8.13
N GLY A 327 -30.46 -9.97 -6.96
CA GLY A 327 -31.60 -10.76 -6.49
C GLY A 327 -32.89 -9.96 -6.39
N LYS A 328 -32.79 -8.68 -5.98
CA LYS A 328 -33.89 -7.72 -5.85
C LYS A 328 -34.42 -7.19 -7.18
N LEU A 329 -33.69 -7.39 -8.29
CA LEU A 329 -34.11 -6.95 -9.62
C LEU A 329 -35.29 -7.76 -10.16
N SER A 330 -36.14 -7.11 -10.97
CA SER A 330 -37.18 -7.80 -11.73
C SER A 330 -36.58 -8.79 -12.76
N ASP A 331 -37.38 -9.77 -13.19
CA ASP A 331 -36.96 -10.75 -14.20
C ASP A 331 -36.54 -10.07 -15.52
N ASN A 332 -37.20 -8.96 -15.87
CA ASN A 332 -36.88 -8.17 -17.05
C ASN A 332 -35.53 -7.44 -16.88
N ALA A 333 -35.26 -6.87 -15.71
CA ALA A 333 -33.97 -6.25 -15.42
C ALA A 333 -32.83 -7.28 -15.43
N LYS A 334 -33.03 -8.47 -14.84
CA LYS A 334 -32.07 -9.59 -14.89
C LYS A 334 -31.78 -10.02 -16.33
N LYS A 335 -32.83 -10.16 -17.16
CA LYS A 335 -32.70 -10.52 -18.58
C LYS A 335 -31.96 -9.45 -19.38
N THR A 336 -32.22 -8.18 -19.09
CA THR A 336 -31.53 -7.03 -19.69
C THR A 336 -30.04 -7.03 -19.34
N LEU A 337 -29.70 -7.20 -18.06
CA LEU A 337 -28.31 -7.25 -17.59
C LEU A 337 -27.57 -8.43 -18.24
N LYS A 338 -28.17 -9.63 -18.23
CA LYS A 338 -27.61 -10.83 -18.88
C LYS A 338 -27.33 -10.60 -20.37
N TYR A 339 -28.23 -9.93 -21.08
CA TYR A 339 -28.03 -9.59 -22.48
C TYR A 339 -26.85 -8.63 -22.68
N LEU A 340 -26.77 -7.56 -21.88
CA LEU A 340 -25.69 -6.59 -21.94
C LEU A 340 -24.31 -7.22 -21.66
N GLU A 341 -24.22 -8.04 -20.60
CA GLU A 341 -22.98 -8.75 -20.24
C GLU A 341 -22.54 -9.75 -21.33
N SER A 342 -23.49 -10.42 -21.99
CA SER A 342 -23.18 -11.34 -23.09
C SER A 342 -22.60 -10.66 -24.34
N ARG A 343 -22.95 -9.38 -24.55
CA ARG A 343 -22.52 -8.62 -25.73
C ARG A 343 -21.20 -7.90 -25.51
N ALA A 344 -20.91 -7.50 -24.26
CA ALA A 344 -19.72 -6.73 -23.89
C ALA A 344 -19.51 -5.44 -24.72
N ILE A 345 -20.56 -4.95 -25.39
CA ILE A 345 -20.57 -3.74 -26.22
C ILE A 345 -21.82 -2.92 -25.93
N GLY A 346 -21.81 -1.63 -26.29
CA GLY A 346 -22.93 -0.74 -26.06
C GLY A 346 -24.14 -1.10 -26.93
N CYS A 347 -25.28 -1.39 -26.29
CA CYS A 347 -26.54 -1.72 -26.98
C CYS A 347 -27.57 -0.59 -26.84
N THR A 348 -28.35 -0.36 -27.89
CA THR A 348 -29.47 0.59 -27.86
C THR A 348 -30.73 -0.06 -27.27
N LYS A 349 -31.71 0.73 -26.80
CA LYS A 349 -32.99 0.20 -26.30
C LYS A 349 -33.69 -0.70 -27.31
N SER A 350 -33.63 -0.33 -28.60
CA SER A 350 -34.23 -1.11 -29.69
C SER A 350 -33.53 -2.46 -29.89
N GLU A 351 -32.19 -2.49 -29.79
CA GLU A 351 -31.43 -3.74 -29.88
C GLU A 351 -31.73 -4.67 -28.69
N ILE A 352 -31.78 -4.13 -27.47
CA ILE A 352 -32.12 -4.91 -26.27
C ILE A 352 -33.54 -5.50 -26.40
N ALA A 353 -34.51 -4.72 -26.86
CA ALA A 353 -35.88 -5.20 -27.06
C ALA A 353 -35.97 -6.32 -28.11
N THR A 354 -35.34 -6.13 -29.26
CA THR A 354 -35.44 -7.06 -30.40
C THR A 354 -34.61 -8.33 -30.21
N LYS A 355 -33.38 -8.21 -29.71
CA LYS A 355 -32.46 -9.34 -29.58
C LYS A 355 -32.40 -9.92 -28.16
N GLY A 356 -32.58 -9.08 -27.13
CA GLY A 356 -32.57 -9.54 -25.74
C GLY A 356 -33.92 -10.13 -25.33
N PHE A 357 -35.02 -9.47 -25.69
CA PHE A 357 -36.38 -9.92 -25.36
C PHE A 357 -37.10 -10.65 -26.48
N MET A 358 -36.55 -10.70 -27.69
CA MET A 358 -37.17 -11.32 -28.88
C MET A 358 -38.51 -10.66 -29.28
N TYR A 359 -38.68 -9.36 -29.01
CA TYR A 359 -39.86 -8.65 -29.48
C TYR A 359 -39.81 -8.42 -31.00
N PRO A 360 -40.96 -8.52 -31.71
CA PRO A 360 -41.04 -8.12 -33.11
C PRO A 360 -40.72 -6.62 -33.27
N GLN A 361 -40.03 -6.27 -34.35
CA GLN A 361 -39.70 -4.88 -34.64
C GLN A 361 -40.97 -4.02 -34.69
N GLY A 362 -41.05 -3.00 -33.83
CA GLY A 362 -42.20 -2.09 -33.77
C GLY A 362 -43.36 -2.52 -32.86
N GLY A 363 -43.22 -3.56 -32.04
CA GLY A 363 -44.25 -3.93 -31.06
C GLY A 363 -44.60 -2.79 -30.08
N ALA A 364 -45.89 -2.58 -29.78
CA ALA A 364 -46.27 -1.57 -28.79
C ALA A 364 -45.86 -2.04 -27.37
N GLY A 365 -45.14 -1.19 -26.62
CA GLY A 365 -44.84 -1.40 -25.19
C GLY A 365 -43.42 -1.83 -24.83
N TYR A 366 -42.60 -2.34 -25.76
CA TYR A 366 -41.24 -2.82 -25.42
C TYR A 366 -40.31 -1.71 -24.92
N GLY A 367 -40.50 -0.48 -25.41
CA GLY A 367 -39.69 0.66 -25.00
C GLY A 367 -39.86 1.00 -23.52
N LYS A 368 -41.06 0.75 -22.98
CA LYS A 368 -41.35 0.90 -21.56
C LYS A 368 -40.71 -0.21 -20.74
N THR A 369 -40.90 -1.48 -21.12
CA THR A 369 -40.30 -2.62 -20.39
C THR A 369 -38.77 -2.53 -20.31
N VAL A 370 -38.11 -2.21 -21.42
CA VAL A 370 -36.64 -2.02 -21.44
C VAL A 370 -36.25 -0.74 -20.70
N GLY A 371 -37.05 0.32 -20.80
CA GLY A 371 -36.83 1.56 -20.04
C GLY A 371 -36.84 1.32 -18.54
N ASP A 372 -37.90 0.70 -18.03
CA ASP A 372 -38.09 0.38 -16.62
C ASP A 372 -36.96 -0.55 -16.12
N SER A 373 -36.59 -1.56 -16.92
CA SER A 373 -35.46 -2.45 -16.62
C SER A 373 -34.13 -1.69 -16.50
N LEU A 374 -33.87 -0.70 -17.36
CA LEU A 374 -32.65 0.10 -17.31
C LEU A 374 -32.64 1.07 -16.12
N GLU A 375 -33.79 1.63 -15.75
CA GLU A 375 -33.91 2.47 -14.55
C GLU A 375 -33.74 1.66 -13.25
N GLU A 376 -34.10 0.38 -13.23
CA GLU A 376 -33.80 -0.53 -12.11
C GLU A 376 -32.29 -0.85 -11.99
N LEU A 377 -31.58 -0.94 -13.11
CA LEU A 377 -30.16 -1.32 -13.13
C LEU A 377 -29.21 -0.15 -12.77
N LYS A 378 -29.60 1.09 -13.06
CA LYS A 378 -28.78 2.28 -12.81
C LYS A 378 -28.38 2.48 -11.34
N PRO A 379 -29.29 2.41 -10.34
CA PRO A 379 -28.94 2.61 -8.93
C PRO A 379 -27.92 1.60 -8.39
N ILE A 380 -27.87 0.39 -8.96
CA ILE A 380 -26.94 -0.67 -8.56
C ILE A 380 -25.56 -0.50 -9.23
N LEU A 381 -25.45 0.44 -10.19
CA LEU A 381 -24.23 0.77 -10.92
C LEU A 381 -23.66 -0.41 -11.74
N VAL A 382 -24.53 -1.29 -12.24
CA VAL A 382 -24.15 -2.45 -13.06
C VAL A 382 -24.20 -2.16 -14.57
N ILE A 383 -24.61 -0.95 -14.95
CA ILE A 383 -24.63 -0.46 -16.32
C ILE A 383 -24.15 0.99 -16.40
N LYS A 384 -23.63 1.38 -17.56
CA LYS A 384 -23.28 2.77 -17.91
C LYS A 384 -24.08 3.23 -19.12
N ASP A 385 -24.59 4.45 -19.09
CA ASP A 385 -25.21 5.10 -20.23
C ASP A 385 -24.26 6.07 -20.93
N ASN A 386 -24.36 6.12 -22.26
CA ASN A 386 -23.70 7.10 -23.09
C ASN A 386 -24.72 8.17 -23.51
N SER A 387 -24.29 9.43 -23.61
CA SER A 387 -25.01 10.55 -24.25
C SER A 387 -25.71 10.21 -25.59
N LYS A 388 -25.26 9.17 -26.31
CA LYS A 388 -25.83 8.69 -27.57
C LYS A 388 -26.98 7.68 -27.41
N GLY A 389 -27.44 7.40 -26.19
CA GLY A 389 -28.56 6.47 -25.92
C GLY A 389 -28.18 4.99 -26.00
N SER A 390 -26.89 4.67 -25.88
CA SER A 390 -26.39 3.29 -25.78
C SER A 390 -26.05 2.95 -24.32
N TYR A 391 -26.30 1.71 -23.94
CA TYR A 391 -26.07 1.18 -22.60
C TYR A 391 -24.99 0.10 -22.63
N TYR A 392 -24.03 0.18 -21.72
CA TYR A 392 -22.89 -0.71 -21.60
C TYR A 392 -22.97 -1.50 -20.30
N PRO A 393 -22.56 -2.78 -20.29
CA PRO A 393 -22.36 -3.50 -19.04
C PRO A 393 -21.25 -2.85 -18.20
N ASP A 394 -21.45 -2.75 -16.90
CA ASP A 394 -20.46 -2.22 -15.95
C ASP A 394 -20.36 -3.04 -14.66
N LEU A 395 -20.83 -4.29 -14.67
CA LEU A 395 -20.75 -5.19 -13.51
C LEU A 395 -19.30 -5.38 -13.03
N LYS A 396 -18.36 -5.55 -13.97
CA LYS A 396 -16.92 -5.62 -13.64
C LYS A 396 -16.39 -4.29 -13.08
N GLY A 397 -16.90 -3.15 -13.54
CA GLY A 397 -16.58 -1.83 -12.99
C GLY A 397 -17.08 -1.66 -11.56
N ARG A 398 -18.31 -2.13 -11.29
CA ARG A 398 -18.87 -2.17 -9.93
C ARG A 398 -18.06 -3.05 -8.99
N LEU A 399 -17.65 -4.24 -9.44
CA LEU A 399 -16.76 -5.13 -8.69
C LEU A 399 -15.43 -4.46 -8.35
N LYS A 400 -14.80 -3.79 -9.34
CA LYS A 400 -13.58 -3.01 -9.11
C LYS A 400 -13.78 -1.91 -8.07
N SER A 401 -14.93 -1.23 -8.09
CA SER A 401 -15.24 -0.20 -7.09
C SER A 401 -15.44 -0.77 -5.68
N LEU A 402 -16.04 -1.95 -5.53
CA LEU A 402 -16.23 -2.59 -4.22
C LEU A 402 -14.93 -3.18 -3.67
N LEU A 403 -14.08 -3.72 -4.55
CA LEU A 403 -12.84 -4.39 -4.19
C LEU A 403 -11.60 -3.48 -4.24
N GLY A 404 -11.74 -2.24 -4.70
CA GLY A 404 -10.63 -1.30 -4.90
C GLY A 404 -9.87 -0.95 -3.63
N ASN A 405 -10.51 -1.05 -2.46
CA ASN A 405 -9.87 -0.81 -1.17
C ASN A 405 -9.04 -2.00 -0.66
N HIS A 406 -9.10 -3.16 -1.33
CA HIS A 406 -8.55 -4.43 -0.82
C HIS A 406 -7.48 -5.05 -1.73
N GLU A 407 -6.98 -4.29 -2.73
CA GLU A 407 -5.94 -4.73 -3.66
C GLU A 407 -6.26 -6.06 -4.37
N ALA A 408 -7.55 -6.31 -4.66
CA ALA A 408 -7.94 -7.52 -5.40
C ALA A 408 -7.32 -7.51 -6.80
N THR A 409 -6.70 -8.62 -7.17
CA THR A 409 -6.10 -8.82 -8.49
C THR A 409 -7.18 -8.89 -9.57
N GLU A 410 -6.84 -8.54 -10.82
CA GLU A 410 -7.80 -8.69 -11.94
C GLU A 410 -8.30 -10.13 -12.08
N GLN A 411 -7.47 -11.13 -11.77
CA GLN A 411 -7.85 -12.53 -11.82
C GLN A 411 -8.93 -12.87 -10.77
N GLU A 412 -8.80 -12.38 -9.54
CA GLU A 412 -9.82 -12.58 -8.49
C GLU A 412 -11.13 -11.87 -8.85
N ILE A 413 -11.05 -10.66 -9.40
CA ILE A 413 -12.21 -9.92 -9.90
C ILE A 413 -12.89 -10.70 -11.02
N ASP A 414 -12.13 -11.28 -11.95
CA ASP A 414 -12.65 -12.11 -13.03
C ASP A 414 -13.29 -13.41 -12.52
N GLN A 415 -12.72 -14.04 -11.50
CA GLN A 415 -13.30 -15.21 -10.85
C GLN A 415 -14.66 -14.88 -10.21
N VAL A 416 -14.73 -13.79 -9.44
CA VAL A 416 -15.98 -13.34 -8.81
C VAL A 416 -17.01 -12.94 -9.86
N TYR A 417 -16.60 -12.20 -10.89
CA TYR A 417 -17.45 -11.82 -12.02
C TYR A 417 -18.04 -13.04 -12.72
N ASN A 418 -17.21 -14.02 -13.09
CA ASN A 418 -17.67 -15.25 -13.73
C ASN A 418 -18.61 -16.05 -12.83
N HIS A 419 -18.35 -16.08 -11.52
CA HIS A 419 -19.23 -16.74 -10.57
C HIS A 419 -20.60 -16.05 -10.48
N ILE A 420 -20.64 -14.72 -10.43
CA ILE A 420 -21.89 -13.95 -10.44
C ILE A 420 -22.66 -14.20 -11.73
N LEU A 421 -21.99 -14.18 -12.88
CA LEU A 421 -22.63 -14.52 -14.15
C LEU A 421 -23.24 -15.92 -14.13
N MET A 422 -22.51 -16.92 -13.62
CA MET A 422 -23.02 -18.30 -13.53
C MET A 422 -24.24 -18.42 -12.61
N GLU A 423 -24.27 -17.72 -11.48
CA GLU A 423 -25.45 -17.68 -10.60
C GLU A 423 -26.63 -16.93 -11.25
N MET A 424 -26.37 -15.89 -12.04
CA MET A 424 -27.40 -15.23 -12.85
C MET A 424 -27.93 -16.07 -14.02
N LEU A 425 -27.23 -17.15 -14.39
CA LEU A 425 -27.67 -18.09 -15.42
C LEU A 425 -28.60 -19.18 -14.89
N LYS A 426 -28.64 -19.40 -13.57
CA LYS A 426 -29.62 -20.27 -12.90
C LYS A 426 -30.96 -19.55 -12.79
#